data_AF-A0A0P9PF73-F1
#
_entry.id   AF-A0A0P9PF73-F1
#
_cell.length_a   1.000
_cell.length_b   1.000
_cell.length_c   1.000
_cell.angle_alpha   90.00
_cell.angle_beta   90.00
_cell.angle_gamma   90.00
#
_symmetry.space_group_name_H-M   'P 1'
#
loop_
_entity.id
_entity.type
_entity.pdbx_description
1 polymer ?
#
loop_
_entity_poly.entity_id
_entity_poly.type
_entity_poly.pdbx_seq_one_letter_code
_entity_poly.pdbx_strand_id
1 'polypeptide(L)'
;MPALLDYQNNQYAKQLQDEIRLHFQSGKAIAKDWLNTAKRWSESLGGTAGSITWGVIMLNFINTAFTYRDLTRDGDFSAKDIGKVTYGLGYSFNLLMAVFVEAPWAVIRDATPALIDGKNVGILDRSAGYWRAKGNVAWGDAVSGFRVSMVAMGGLGIVAATLEAIDIWDDLAKVKTNEDRIATEIKIASVAMMGLGSTVQLIAGLFPSSFLTAFAMAPWFSVALLLTGAVYLLATMALNHFKQDSIGWWLRKCSWSKSIEYRYSTSKKGQLEEKFALLTIQLSPQIYVKSTTRDESRYLGKGDYYSVPVQYGAGVQILLPSAIRGQTVHFTIISSKRPWAVLPVEKIDFPVQEPFLARGQFKKADSFGVLFNQPAGNAYEDLTFPLMPPEGESIIWETWLPLEKDATYLELKLWYPDSLVKSGQPNKGYRFQVELSHKGKFVIDGLSDSELETKSSEQANVLTLEITE
;
A
#
# COMPACT_ATOMS: atom_id res chain seq x y z
N MET A 1 -33.58 -33.34 26.90
CA MET A 1 -33.19 -32.25 25.99
C MET A 1 -31.89 -31.62 26.49
N PRO A 2 -30.72 -32.01 25.97
CA PRO A 2 -29.47 -31.35 26.28
C PRO A 2 -28.85 -30.73 25.00
N ALA A 3 -28.93 -29.41 24.87
CA ALA A 3 -28.12 -28.62 23.94
C ALA A 3 -27.85 -27.18 24.46
N LEU A 4 -28.08 -26.94 25.75
CA LEU A 4 -27.97 -25.61 26.38
C LEU A 4 -26.74 -25.44 27.27
N LEU A 5 -25.74 -26.33 27.18
CA LEU A 5 -24.60 -26.36 28.11
C LEU A 5 -23.21 -26.33 27.47
N ASP A 6 -23.06 -25.98 26.18
CA ASP A 6 -21.71 -25.81 25.59
C ASP A 6 -21.36 -24.35 25.22
N TYR A 7 -21.95 -23.40 25.95
CA TYR A 7 -21.61 -21.97 25.88
C TYR A 7 -20.46 -21.58 26.84
N GLN A 8 -20.07 -22.49 27.75
CA GLN A 8 -19.01 -22.24 28.74
C GLN A 8 -17.57 -22.53 28.24
N ASN A 9 -17.40 -23.28 27.14
CA ASN A 9 -16.09 -23.83 26.76
C ASN A 9 -15.35 -23.10 25.63
N ASN A 10 -15.82 -21.92 25.20
CA ASN A 10 -15.19 -21.20 24.09
C ASN A 10 -15.16 -22.02 22.77
N GLN A 11 -16.06 -23.01 22.63
CA GLN A 11 -16.11 -23.95 21.50
C GLN A 11 -16.39 -23.24 20.18
N TYR A 12 -17.27 -22.24 20.16
CA TYR A 12 -17.51 -21.42 18.96
C TYR A 12 -16.27 -20.65 18.52
N ALA A 13 -15.54 -20.04 19.45
CA ALA A 13 -14.31 -19.31 19.15
C ALA A 13 -13.17 -20.24 18.70
N LYS A 14 -13.07 -21.45 19.27
CA LYS A 14 -12.09 -22.48 18.89
C LYS A 14 -12.42 -23.14 17.55
N GLN A 15 -13.67 -23.54 17.35
CA GLN A 15 -14.17 -24.09 16.08
C GLN A 15 -13.94 -23.09 14.95
N LEU A 16 -14.18 -21.81 15.21
CA LEU A 16 -13.90 -20.72 14.29
C LEU A 16 -12.39 -20.51 14.05
N GLN A 17 -11.55 -20.59 15.08
CA GLN A 17 -10.08 -20.53 14.93
C GLN A 17 -9.56 -21.67 14.06
N ASP A 18 -10.08 -22.87 14.25
CA ASP A 18 -9.71 -24.04 13.46
C ASP A 18 -10.25 -23.95 12.03
N GLU A 19 -11.46 -23.43 11.82
CA GLU A 19 -12.00 -23.21 10.47
C GLU A 19 -11.25 -22.11 9.70
N ILE A 20 -10.84 -21.02 10.36
CA ILE A 20 -9.98 -19.98 9.76
C ILE A 20 -8.63 -20.59 9.37
N ARG A 21 -8.00 -21.32 10.29
CA ARG A 21 -6.73 -22.03 10.03
C ARG A 21 -6.88 -23.01 8.86
N LEU A 22 -7.96 -23.79 8.82
CA LEU A 22 -8.24 -24.75 7.76
C LEU A 22 -8.54 -24.06 6.42
N HIS A 23 -9.24 -22.93 6.41
CA HIS A 23 -9.54 -22.19 5.18
C HIS A 23 -8.27 -21.59 4.57
N PHE A 24 -7.43 -20.94 5.37
CA PHE A 24 -6.13 -20.43 4.95
C PHE A 24 -5.16 -21.54 4.52
N GLN A 25 -5.20 -22.70 5.19
CA GLN A 25 -4.41 -23.88 4.80
C GLN A 25 -4.94 -24.56 3.53
N SER A 26 -6.23 -24.42 3.21
CA SER A 26 -6.87 -25.14 2.09
C SER A 26 -6.54 -24.57 0.71
N GLY A 27 -6.03 -23.33 0.62
CA GLY A 27 -5.65 -22.70 -0.65
C GLY A 27 -6.78 -22.60 -1.70
N LYS A 28 -8.04 -22.81 -1.31
CA LYS A 28 -9.19 -22.79 -2.23
C LYS A 28 -9.37 -21.39 -2.83
N ALA A 29 -9.84 -21.34 -4.07
CA ALA A 29 -10.06 -20.08 -4.79
C ALA A 29 -11.06 -19.19 -4.05
N ILE A 30 -10.51 -18.24 -3.29
CA ILE A 30 -11.16 -17.37 -2.29
C ILE A 30 -12.46 -16.72 -2.80
N ALA A 31 -12.56 -16.44 -4.11
CA ALA A 31 -13.71 -15.78 -4.71
C ALA A 31 -14.90 -16.71 -5.05
N LYS A 32 -14.67 -18.00 -5.34
CA LYS A 32 -15.69 -18.82 -6.04
C LYS A 32 -16.66 -19.55 -5.10
N ASP A 33 -16.20 -19.88 -3.89
CA ASP A 33 -16.98 -20.62 -2.88
C ASP A 33 -17.45 -19.75 -1.71
N TRP A 34 -17.27 -18.42 -1.82
CA TRP A 34 -17.50 -17.45 -0.74
C TRP A 34 -18.94 -17.43 -0.24
N LEU A 35 -19.91 -17.29 -1.14
CA LEU A 35 -21.33 -17.18 -0.77
C LEU A 35 -21.82 -18.41 0.01
N ASN A 36 -21.31 -19.59 -0.35
CA ASN A 36 -21.63 -20.87 0.30
C ASN A 36 -20.88 -21.08 1.62
N THR A 37 -19.74 -20.43 1.81
CA THR A 37 -18.94 -20.50 3.04
C THR A 37 -19.47 -19.50 4.07
N ALA A 38 -19.74 -18.26 3.66
CA ALA A 38 -20.40 -17.25 4.47
C ALA A 38 -21.80 -17.69 4.94
N LYS A 39 -22.56 -18.37 4.07
CA LYS A 39 -23.87 -18.94 4.42
C LYS A 39 -23.75 -20.08 5.44
N ARG A 40 -22.82 -21.01 5.27
CA ARG A 40 -22.55 -22.08 6.25
C ARG A 40 -22.09 -21.55 7.60
N TRP A 41 -21.23 -20.53 7.61
CA TRP A 41 -20.80 -19.88 8.85
C TRP A 41 -21.94 -19.16 9.57
N SER A 42 -22.78 -18.43 8.81
CA SER A 42 -23.99 -17.78 9.33
C SER A 42 -24.99 -18.79 9.91
N GLU A 43 -25.11 -19.96 9.29
CA GLU A 43 -25.96 -21.07 9.76
C GLU A 43 -25.37 -21.76 11.01
N SER A 44 -24.03 -21.84 11.14
CA SER A 44 -23.36 -22.48 12.29
C SER A 44 -23.20 -21.59 13.54
N LEU A 45 -23.09 -20.27 13.36
CA LEU A 45 -22.75 -19.31 14.43
C LEU A 45 -23.97 -18.57 15.00
N GLY A 46 -25.17 -18.77 14.43
CA GLY A 46 -26.44 -18.32 14.99
C GLY A 46 -26.56 -16.81 15.26
N GLY A 47 -27.04 -16.05 14.27
CA GLY A 47 -27.49 -14.66 14.49
C GLY A 47 -27.19 -13.70 13.33
N THR A 48 -28.14 -12.82 13.04
CA THR A 48 -28.08 -11.82 11.95
C THR A 48 -26.92 -10.82 12.11
N ALA A 49 -26.51 -10.50 13.34
CA ALA A 49 -25.40 -9.59 13.63
C ALA A 49 -24.01 -10.21 13.36
N GLY A 50 -23.85 -11.51 13.55
CA GLY A 50 -22.61 -12.22 13.22
C GLY A 50 -22.34 -12.21 11.71
N SER A 51 -23.37 -12.44 10.89
CA SER A 51 -23.21 -12.53 9.43
C SER A 51 -22.68 -11.24 8.76
N ILE A 52 -23.08 -10.06 9.27
CA ILE A 52 -22.69 -8.75 8.74
C ILE A 52 -21.27 -8.40 9.18
N THR A 53 -20.96 -8.58 10.46
CA THR A 53 -19.61 -8.33 11.02
C THR A 53 -18.57 -9.25 10.36
N TRP A 54 -18.90 -10.52 10.15
CA TRP A 54 -18.01 -11.48 9.47
C TRP A 54 -17.90 -11.25 7.96
N GLY A 55 -18.98 -10.84 7.30
CA GLY A 55 -18.95 -10.41 5.90
C GLY A 55 -17.98 -9.26 5.68
N VAL A 56 -17.97 -8.27 6.58
CA VAL A 56 -17.06 -7.12 6.53
C VAL A 56 -15.62 -7.50 6.92
N ILE A 57 -15.41 -8.32 7.95
CA ILE A 57 -14.09 -8.85 8.34
C ILE A 57 -13.47 -9.58 7.15
N MET A 58 -14.22 -10.48 6.52
CA MET A 58 -13.71 -11.26 5.40
C MET A 58 -13.62 -10.45 4.13
N LEU A 59 -14.50 -9.47 3.85
CA LEU A 59 -14.29 -8.55 2.74
C LEU A 59 -13.03 -7.71 2.92
N ASN A 60 -12.71 -7.28 4.14
CA ASN A 60 -11.44 -6.61 4.44
C ASN A 60 -10.26 -7.58 4.30
N PHE A 61 -10.33 -8.80 4.84
CA PHE A 61 -9.29 -9.82 4.62
C PHE A 61 -9.15 -10.20 3.15
N ILE A 62 -10.23 -10.28 2.37
CA ILE A 62 -10.24 -10.58 0.93
C ILE A 62 -9.68 -9.39 0.16
N ASN A 63 -10.02 -8.15 0.51
CA ASN A 63 -9.46 -6.96 -0.12
C ASN A 63 -7.98 -6.81 0.20
N THR A 64 -7.59 -7.04 1.46
CA THR A 64 -6.19 -7.11 1.89
C THR A 64 -5.48 -8.30 1.29
N ALA A 65 -6.15 -9.45 1.09
CA ALA A 65 -5.59 -10.63 0.44
C ALA A 65 -5.56 -10.49 -1.08
N PHE A 66 -6.44 -9.72 -1.72
CA PHE A 66 -6.37 -9.38 -3.14
C PHE A 66 -5.32 -8.32 -3.37
N THR A 67 -5.21 -7.33 -2.50
CA THR A 67 -4.08 -6.40 -2.44
C THR A 67 -2.81 -7.23 -2.29
N TYR A 68 -2.70 -8.12 -1.29
CA TYR A 68 -1.58 -9.03 -1.09
C TYR A 68 -1.38 -10.02 -2.25
N ARG A 69 -2.43 -10.51 -2.93
CA ARG A 69 -2.36 -11.48 -4.03
C ARG A 69 -1.95 -10.82 -5.33
N ASP A 70 -2.49 -9.65 -5.64
CA ASP A 70 -2.08 -8.84 -6.78
C ASP A 70 -0.62 -8.39 -6.56
N LEU A 71 -0.25 -8.04 -5.32
CA LEU A 71 1.13 -7.77 -4.89
C LEU A 71 2.06 -9.01 -4.92
N THR A 72 1.58 -10.22 -4.60
CA THR A 72 2.39 -11.47 -4.67
C THR A 72 2.41 -12.11 -6.06
N ARG A 73 1.41 -11.83 -6.91
CA ARG A 73 1.39 -12.20 -8.32
C ARG A 73 2.38 -11.34 -9.11
N ASP A 74 2.59 -10.10 -8.67
CA ASP A 74 3.66 -9.20 -9.12
C ASP A 74 5.00 -9.53 -8.42
N GLY A 75 4.98 -10.03 -7.18
CA GLY A 75 6.10 -10.73 -6.55
C GLY A 75 7.13 -9.87 -5.83
N ASP A 76 6.88 -8.56 -5.70
CA ASP A 76 7.63 -7.66 -4.82
C ASP A 76 6.66 -6.81 -4.00
N PHE A 77 6.99 -6.65 -2.72
CA PHE A 77 6.20 -5.89 -1.77
C PHE A 77 6.80 -4.50 -1.61
N SER A 78 6.16 -3.47 -2.15
CA SER A 78 6.59 -2.10 -1.86
C SER A 78 6.27 -1.78 -0.41
N ALA A 79 7.12 -1.04 0.29
CA ALA A 79 6.84 -0.73 1.69
C ALA A 79 5.59 0.14 1.89
N LYS A 80 5.21 0.94 0.87
CA LYS A 80 3.91 1.64 0.83
C LYS A 80 2.76 0.63 0.74
N ASP A 81 2.92 -0.42 -0.07
CA ASP A 81 1.93 -1.49 -0.20
C ASP A 81 1.90 -2.43 1.01
N ILE A 82 3.04 -2.65 1.68
CA ILE A 82 3.13 -3.29 3.01
C ILE A 82 2.41 -2.40 4.02
N GLY A 83 2.57 -1.08 3.96
CA GLY A 83 1.82 -0.13 4.79
C GLY A 83 0.31 -0.29 4.61
N LYS A 84 -0.15 -0.34 3.34
CA LYS A 84 -1.56 -0.59 2.98
C LYS A 84 -2.09 -1.93 3.42
N VAL A 85 -1.30 -2.98 3.26
CA VAL A 85 -1.59 -4.30 3.80
C VAL A 85 -1.59 -4.26 5.33
N THR A 86 -0.69 -3.52 5.97
CA THR A 86 -0.52 -3.48 7.44
C THR A 86 -1.66 -2.74 8.13
N TYR A 87 -2.07 -1.56 7.66
CA TYR A 87 -3.25 -0.91 8.23
C TYR A 87 -4.54 -1.64 7.81
N GLY A 88 -4.60 -2.24 6.61
CA GLY A 88 -5.71 -3.11 6.19
C GLY A 88 -5.86 -4.35 7.08
N LEU A 89 -4.74 -4.97 7.46
CA LEU A 89 -4.67 -6.02 8.48
C LEU A 89 -5.03 -5.46 9.86
N GLY A 90 -4.57 -4.26 10.22
CA GLY A 90 -4.91 -3.59 11.48
C GLY A 90 -6.43 -3.39 11.65
N TYR A 91 -7.13 -2.92 10.61
CA TYR A 91 -8.58 -2.83 10.60
C TYR A 91 -9.26 -4.21 10.59
N SER A 92 -8.70 -5.19 9.89
CA SER A 92 -9.23 -6.57 9.86
C SER A 92 -9.11 -7.26 11.23
N PHE A 93 -7.97 -7.09 11.91
CA PHE A 93 -7.74 -7.59 13.26
C PHE A 93 -8.56 -6.80 14.30
N ASN A 94 -8.75 -5.49 14.14
CA ASN A 94 -9.69 -4.72 14.98
C ASN A 94 -11.10 -5.30 14.91
N LEU A 95 -11.63 -5.54 13.69
CA LEU A 95 -12.94 -6.13 13.50
C LEU A 95 -13.01 -7.57 14.04
N LEU A 96 -11.95 -8.35 13.89
CA LEU A 96 -11.85 -9.70 14.49
C LEU A 96 -11.94 -9.63 16.02
N MET A 97 -11.27 -8.67 16.65
CA MET A 97 -11.35 -8.48 18.10
C MET A 97 -12.75 -8.07 18.55
N ALA A 98 -13.58 -7.48 17.68
CA ALA A 98 -14.98 -7.16 18.02
C ALA A 98 -15.80 -8.41 18.32
N VAL A 99 -15.55 -9.49 17.59
CA VAL A 99 -16.19 -10.78 17.85
C VAL A 99 -15.67 -11.42 19.13
N PHE A 100 -14.38 -11.24 19.45
CA PHE A 100 -13.78 -11.71 20.71
C PHE A 100 -14.19 -10.89 21.94
N VAL A 101 -14.69 -9.67 21.78
CA VAL A 101 -15.26 -8.86 22.88
C VAL A 101 -16.69 -9.30 23.19
N GLU A 102 -17.45 -9.79 22.21
CA GLU A 102 -18.88 -10.07 22.36
C GLU A 102 -19.17 -11.17 23.40
N ALA A 103 -18.43 -12.28 23.35
CA ALA A 103 -18.58 -13.38 24.29
C ALA A 103 -18.34 -12.98 25.76
N PRO A 104 -17.20 -12.37 26.14
CA PRO A 104 -17.01 -11.90 27.51
C PRO A 104 -17.96 -10.77 27.88
N TRP A 105 -18.36 -9.91 26.94
CA TRP A 105 -19.35 -8.86 27.19
C TRP A 105 -20.73 -9.40 27.54
N ALA A 106 -21.20 -10.46 26.88
CA ALA A 106 -22.47 -11.09 27.22
C ALA A 106 -22.50 -11.55 28.69
N VAL A 107 -21.42 -12.18 29.16
CA VAL A 107 -21.27 -12.59 30.57
C VAL A 107 -21.28 -11.39 31.52
N ILE A 108 -20.61 -10.29 31.13
CA ILE A 108 -20.56 -9.06 31.94
C ILE A 108 -21.94 -8.36 31.99
N ARG A 109 -22.64 -8.29 30.85
CA ARG A 109 -23.93 -7.61 30.71
C ARG A 109 -25.03 -8.36 31.46
N ASP A 110 -25.04 -9.68 31.38
CA ASP A 110 -26.11 -10.51 31.94
C ASP A 110 -25.87 -10.84 33.42
N ALA A 111 -24.71 -10.45 33.97
CA ALA A 111 -24.40 -10.66 35.36
C ALA A 111 -25.16 -9.72 36.29
N THR A 112 -25.74 -10.31 37.34
CA THR A 112 -26.33 -9.55 38.44
C THR A 112 -25.22 -8.92 39.30
N PRO A 113 -25.33 -7.63 39.66
CA PRO A 113 -24.39 -6.99 40.58
C PRO A 113 -24.25 -7.77 41.88
N ALA A 114 -23.02 -7.95 42.36
CA ALA A 114 -22.77 -8.63 43.63
C ALA A 114 -22.91 -7.64 44.79
N LEU A 115 -23.57 -8.06 45.86
CA LEU A 115 -23.64 -7.28 47.10
C LEU A 115 -22.32 -7.47 47.88
N ILE A 116 -21.45 -6.47 47.85
CA ILE A 116 -20.17 -6.48 48.58
C ILE A 116 -20.18 -5.26 49.51
N ASP A 117 -19.97 -5.49 50.81
CA ASP A 117 -19.98 -4.46 51.85
C ASP A 117 -21.25 -3.56 51.82
N GLY A 118 -22.42 -4.17 51.57
CA GLY A 118 -23.71 -3.48 51.51
C GLY A 118 -23.93 -2.62 50.26
N LYS A 119 -23.02 -2.68 49.28
CA LYS A 119 -23.14 -1.96 47.99
C LYS A 119 -23.27 -2.95 46.84
N ASN A 120 -24.08 -2.58 45.85
CA ASN A 120 -24.11 -3.27 44.56
C ASN A 120 -22.83 -2.93 43.80
N VAL A 121 -21.98 -3.94 43.60
CA VAL A 121 -20.72 -3.84 42.87
C VAL A 121 -20.90 -4.60 41.56
N GLY A 122 -20.76 -3.89 40.44
CA GLY A 122 -20.78 -4.50 39.12
C GLY A 122 -19.54 -5.33 38.87
N ILE A 123 -19.60 -6.27 37.92
CA ILE A 123 -18.46 -7.12 37.57
C ILE A 123 -17.23 -6.29 37.17
N LEU A 124 -17.43 -5.21 36.41
CA LEU A 124 -16.35 -4.35 35.91
C LEU A 124 -15.73 -3.42 36.97
N ASP A 125 -16.38 -3.26 38.13
CA ASP A 125 -15.87 -2.43 39.23
C ASP A 125 -14.72 -3.11 39.98
N ARG A 126 -14.47 -4.39 39.70
CA ARG A 126 -13.42 -5.20 40.33
C ARG A 126 -12.57 -5.89 39.27
N SER A 127 -11.32 -6.19 39.64
CA SER A 127 -10.36 -6.81 38.73
C SER A 127 -10.64 -8.30 38.50
N ALA A 128 -10.14 -8.83 37.38
CA ALA A 128 -10.18 -10.28 37.11
C ALA A 128 -9.57 -11.10 38.26
N GLY A 129 -8.46 -10.64 38.84
CA GLY A 129 -7.81 -11.29 39.98
C GLY A 129 -8.68 -11.33 41.23
N TYR A 130 -9.47 -10.28 41.47
CA TYR A 130 -10.43 -10.23 42.59
C TYR A 130 -11.50 -11.33 42.45
N TRP A 131 -12.10 -11.46 41.27
CA TRP A 131 -13.14 -12.47 41.03
C TRP A 131 -12.59 -13.90 41.09
N ARG A 132 -11.39 -14.14 40.54
CA ARG A 132 -10.71 -15.43 40.66
C ARG A 132 -10.39 -15.78 42.12
N ALA A 133 -9.93 -14.82 42.92
CA ALA A 133 -9.66 -15.02 44.35
C ALA A 133 -10.93 -15.31 45.17
N LYS A 134 -12.10 -14.83 44.72
CA LYS A 134 -13.42 -15.16 45.29
C LYS A 134 -14.01 -16.49 44.78
N GLY A 135 -13.26 -17.23 43.96
CA GLY A 135 -13.70 -18.51 43.38
C GLY A 135 -14.59 -18.36 42.14
N ASN A 136 -14.87 -17.14 41.69
CA ASN A 136 -15.67 -16.90 40.49
C ASN A 136 -14.76 -16.75 39.26
N VAL A 137 -14.25 -17.90 38.80
CA VAL A 137 -13.32 -17.98 37.67
C VAL A 137 -13.96 -17.46 36.37
N ALA A 138 -15.25 -17.74 36.15
CA ALA A 138 -15.98 -17.29 34.97
C ALA A 138 -16.02 -15.76 34.84
N TRP A 139 -16.31 -15.04 35.93
CA TRP A 139 -16.29 -13.57 35.93
C TRP A 139 -14.87 -13.01 35.80
N GLY A 140 -13.90 -13.67 36.41
CA GLY A 140 -12.49 -13.32 36.25
C GLY A 140 -12.02 -13.43 34.79
N ASP A 141 -12.40 -14.50 34.11
CA ASP A 141 -12.05 -14.75 32.72
C ASP A 141 -12.80 -13.82 31.77
N ALA A 142 -14.08 -13.53 32.04
CA ALA A 142 -14.86 -12.55 31.27
C ALA A 142 -14.24 -11.14 31.35
N VAL A 143 -13.89 -10.65 32.56
CA VAL A 143 -13.24 -9.34 32.74
C VAL A 143 -11.87 -9.29 32.04
N SER A 144 -11.09 -10.37 32.15
CA SER A 144 -9.77 -10.47 31.51
C SER A 144 -9.88 -10.48 29.98
N GLY A 145 -10.80 -11.30 29.44
CA GLY A 145 -11.05 -11.42 28.00
C GLY A 145 -11.59 -10.12 27.42
N PHE A 146 -12.57 -9.50 28.08
CA PHE A 146 -13.11 -8.19 27.67
C PHE A 146 -12.00 -7.13 27.58
N ARG A 147 -11.20 -7.00 28.63
CA ARG A 147 -10.12 -5.99 28.70
C ARG A 147 -9.06 -6.20 27.63
N VAL A 148 -8.55 -7.42 27.49
CA VAL A 148 -7.53 -7.73 26.48
C VAL A 148 -8.07 -7.45 25.07
N SER A 149 -9.30 -7.89 24.79
CA SER A 149 -9.89 -7.72 23.46
C SER A 149 -10.20 -6.27 23.12
N MET A 150 -10.71 -5.48 24.08
CA MET A 150 -10.96 -4.05 23.89
C MET A 150 -9.68 -3.22 23.72
N VAL A 151 -8.64 -3.51 24.51
CA VAL A 151 -7.33 -2.85 24.37
C VAL A 151 -6.69 -3.20 23.03
N ALA A 152 -6.74 -4.47 22.62
CA ALA A 152 -6.21 -4.90 21.33
C ALA A 152 -6.95 -4.22 20.16
N MET A 153 -8.30 -4.21 20.19
CA MET A 153 -9.13 -3.56 19.19
C MET A 153 -8.80 -2.06 19.07
N GLY A 154 -8.86 -1.33 20.18
CA GLY A 154 -8.58 0.10 20.19
C GLY A 154 -7.13 0.43 19.81
N GLY A 155 -6.16 -0.34 20.31
CA GLY A 155 -4.74 -0.17 19.98
C GLY A 155 -4.45 -0.38 18.49
N LEU A 156 -4.96 -1.49 17.91
CA LEU A 156 -4.78 -1.78 16.49
C LEU A 156 -5.49 -0.75 15.59
N GLY A 157 -6.68 -0.30 16.00
CA GLY A 157 -7.42 0.72 15.27
C GLY A 157 -6.73 2.09 15.27
N ILE A 158 -6.12 2.49 16.40
CA ILE A 158 -5.31 3.71 16.47
C ILE A 158 -4.08 3.60 15.56
N VAL A 159 -3.36 2.48 15.61
CA VAL A 159 -2.18 2.27 14.75
C VAL A 159 -2.59 2.34 13.27
N ALA A 160 -3.66 1.65 12.88
CA ALA A 160 -4.16 1.67 11.49
C ALA A 160 -4.55 3.09 11.04
N ALA A 161 -5.36 3.80 11.83
CA ALA A 161 -5.79 5.16 11.51
C ALA A 161 -4.60 6.15 11.45
N THR A 162 -3.60 5.99 12.32
CA THR A 162 -2.39 6.83 12.30
C THR A 162 -1.57 6.61 11.03
N LEU A 163 -1.32 5.34 10.68
CA LEU A 163 -0.59 4.97 9.48
C LEU A 163 -1.28 5.50 8.22
N GLU A 164 -2.61 5.39 8.18
CA GLU A 164 -3.39 5.86 7.05
C GLU A 164 -3.45 7.38 6.97
N ALA A 165 -3.54 8.09 8.10
CA ALA A 165 -3.54 9.55 8.13
C ALA A 165 -2.23 10.13 7.55
N ILE A 166 -1.09 9.45 7.77
CA ILE A 166 0.19 9.83 7.18
C ILE A 166 0.14 9.69 5.64
N ASP A 167 -0.35 8.57 5.12
CA ASP A 167 -0.48 8.34 3.67
C ASP A 167 -1.43 9.36 3.00
N ILE A 168 -2.55 9.69 3.65
CA ILE A 168 -3.51 10.66 3.11
C ILE A 168 -2.95 12.09 3.13
N TRP A 169 -2.11 12.45 4.10
CA TRP A 169 -1.52 13.79 4.16
C TRP A 169 -0.66 14.08 2.94
N ASP A 170 0.10 13.09 2.47
CA ASP A 170 0.90 13.19 1.24
C ASP A 170 0.03 13.26 -0.03
N ASP A 171 -1.11 12.57 -0.05
CA ASP A 171 -2.06 12.61 -1.16
C ASP A 171 -2.80 13.96 -1.26
N LEU A 172 -3.04 14.63 -0.12
CA LEU A 172 -3.77 15.91 -0.08
C LEU A 172 -3.04 17.04 -0.83
N ALA A 173 -1.70 17.00 -0.85
CA ALA A 173 -0.87 17.95 -1.60
C ALA A 173 -0.98 17.77 -3.14
N LYS A 174 -1.53 16.64 -3.60
CA LYS A 174 -1.55 16.21 -5.02
C LYS A 174 -2.93 16.30 -5.66
N VAL A 175 -3.92 16.81 -4.93
CA VAL A 175 -5.30 16.94 -5.37
C VAL A 175 -5.39 17.95 -6.52
N LYS A 176 -5.88 17.50 -7.69
CA LYS A 176 -5.95 18.32 -8.92
C LYS A 176 -7.34 18.91 -9.17
N THR A 177 -8.38 18.31 -8.61
CA THR A 177 -9.79 18.66 -8.88
C THR A 177 -10.61 18.81 -7.61
N ASN A 178 -11.76 19.50 -7.72
CA ASN A 178 -12.68 19.66 -6.60
C ASN A 178 -13.31 18.32 -6.19
N GLU A 179 -13.55 17.42 -7.14
CA GLU A 179 -14.11 16.10 -6.84
C GLU A 179 -13.11 15.22 -6.05
N ASP A 180 -11.85 15.22 -6.46
CA ASP A 180 -10.76 14.57 -5.73
C ASP A 180 -10.63 15.14 -4.32
N ARG A 181 -10.76 16.47 -4.19
CA ARG A 181 -10.68 17.15 -2.90
C ARG A 181 -11.78 16.69 -1.94
N ILE A 182 -13.03 16.73 -2.40
CA ILE A 182 -14.18 16.33 -1.58
C ILE A 182 -14.06 14.86 -1.17
N ALA A 183 -13.71 13.97 -2.10
CA ALA A 183 -13.55 12.56 -1.79
C ALA A 183 -12.39 12.31 -0.80
N THR A 184 -11.28 13.07 -0.94
CA THR A 184 -10.15 13.02 0.01
C THR A 184 -10.56 13.52 1.39
N GLU A 185 -11.27 14.65 1.48
CA GLU A 185 -11.76 15.22 2.75
C GLU A 185 -12.72 14.24 3.46
N ILE A 186 -13.62 13.58 2.72
CA ILE A 186 -14.52 12.55 3.27
C ILE A 186 -13.72 11.34 3.78
N LYS A 187 -12.67 10.92 3.05
CA LYS A 187 -11.78 9.83 3.49
C LYS A 187 -11.09 10.20 4.81
N ILE A 188 -10.53 11.42 4.91
CA ILE A 188 -9.87 11.93 6.13
C ILE A 188 -10.83 11.95 7.31
N ALA A 189 -12.03 12.52 7.12
CA ALA A 189 -13.05 12.58 8.15
C ALA A 189 -13.41 11.17 8.65
N SER A 190 -13.49 10.19 7.74
CA SER A 190 -13.78 8.80 8.09
C SER A 190 -12.65 8.16 8.90
N VAL A 191 -11.38 8.34 8.49
CA VAL A 191 -10.22 7.85 9.24
C VAL A 191 -10.13 8.49 10.62
N ALA A 192 -10.39 9.79 10.74
CA ALA A 192 -10.44 10.48 12.03
C ALA A 192 -11.53 9.91 12.94
N MET A 193 -12.73 9.66 12.40
CA MET A 193 -13.84 9.04 13.14
C MET A 193 -13.50 7.60 13.59
N MET A 194 -12.83 6.81 12.76
CA MET A 194 -12.34 5.48 13.13
C MET A 194 -11.27 5.54 14.23
N GLY A 195 -10.35 6.50 14.16
CA GLY A 195 -9.34 6.74 15.19
C GLY A 195 -9.95 7.17 16.53
N LEU A 196 -10.96 8.04 16.51
CA LEU A 196 -11.72 8.43 17.70
C LEU A 196 -12.46 7.25 18.30
N GLY A 197 -13.16 6.44 17.48
CA GLY A 197 -13.83 5.22 17.95
C GLY A 197 -12.86 4.22 18.58
N SER A 198 -11.70 4.04 17.96
CA SER A 198 -10.63 3.17 18.47
C SER A 198 -10.06 3.67 19.79
N THR A 199 -9.96 4.99 19.97
CA THR A 199 -9.54 5.61 21.23
C THR A 199 -10.56 5.37 22.34
N VAL A 200 -11.85 5.51 22.05
CA VAL A 200 -12.93 5.18 23.00
C VAL A 200 -12.86 3.71 23.42
N GLN A 201 -12.66 2.77 22.47
CA GLN A 201 -12.49 1.34 22.76
C GLN A 201 -11.25 1.05 23.62
N LEU A 202 -10.12 1.71 23.33
CA LEU A 202 -8.89 1.57 24.11
C LEU A 202 -9.08 2.03 25.57
N ILE A 203 -9.68 3.20 25.77
CA ILE A 203 -9.93 3.74 27.11
C ILE A 203 -10.93 2.86 27.87
N ALA A 204 -11.99 2.37 27.22
CA ALA A 204 -12.92 1.41 27.82
C ALA A 204 -12.23 0.09 28.22
N GLY A 205 -11.27 -0.40 27.43
CA GLY A 205 -10.48 -1.58 27.79
C GLY A 205 -9.54 -1.33 28.97
N LEU A 206 -8.86 -0.17 28.99
CA LEU A 206 -7.95 0.20 30.09
C LEU A 206 -8.69 0.50 31.40
N PHE A 207 -9.88 1.09 31.30
CA PHE A 207 -10.74 1.49 32.42
C PHE A 207 -12.16 0.92 32.25
N PRO A 208 -12.37 -0.39 32.51
CA PRO A 208 -13.63 -1.07 32.23
C PRO A 208 -14.83 -0.52 33.01
N SER A 209 -14.60 0.03 34.21
CA SER A 209 -15.65 0.63 35.04
C SER A 209 -16.09 2.03 34.57
N SER A 210 -15.53 2.55 33.48
CA SER A 210 -15.85 3.88 32.97
C SER A 210 -17.18 3.90 32.19
N PHE A 211 -17.81 5.08 32.09
CA PHE A 211 -19.00 5.26 31.24
C PHE A 211 -18.71 4.95 29.76
N LEU A 212 -17.45 5.05 29.33
CA LEU A 212 -17.02 4.77 27.97
C LEU A 212 -17.20 3.30 27.59
N THR A 213 -17.17 2.38 28.55
CA THR A 213 -17.51 0.98 28.31
C THR A 213 -18.97 0.82 27.88
N ALA A 214 -19.90 1.44 28.61
CA ALA A 214 -21.31 1.41 28.24
C ALA A 214 -21.57 2.14 26.91
N PHE A 215 -20.85 3.23 26.65
CA PHE A 215 -20.93 3.98 25.40
C PHE A 215 -20.43 3.17 24.19
N ALA A 216 -19.26 2.52 24.30
CA ALA A 216 -18.64 1.74 23.23
C ALA A 216 -19.41 0.44 22.93
N MET A 217 -19.98 -0.19 23.97
CA MET A 217 -20.72 -1.44 23.83
C MET A 217 -22.19 -1.25 23.47
N ALA A 218 -22.65 0.00 23.34
CA ALA A 218 -24.01 0.28 22.93
C ALA A 218 -24.20 -0.06 21.43
N PRO A 219 -25.38 -0.57 21.01
CA PRO A 219 -25.62 -0.98 19.62
C PRO A 219 -25.36 0.12 18.59
N TRP A 220 -25.64 1.39 18.94
CA TRP A 220 -25.44 2.54 18.04
C TRP A 220 -23.96 2.72 17.65
N PHE A 221 -23.02 2.37 18.53
CA PHE A 221 -21.60 2.59 18.31
C PHE A 221 -21.08 1.68 17.17
N SER A 222 -21.51 0.42 17.16
CA SER A 222 -21.19 -0.52 16.09
C SER A 222 -21.82 -0.09 14.76
N VAL A 223 -23.07 0.40 14.78
CA VAL A 223 -23.74 0.94 13.58
C VAL A 223 -23.01 2.17 13.04
N ALA A 224 -22.57 3.07 13.92
CA ALA A 224 -21.82 4.26 13.54
C ALA A 224 -20.49 3.90 12.87
N LEU A 225 -19.70 2.99 13.46
CA LEU A 225 -18.45 2.53 12.86
C LEU A 225 -18.65 1.84 11.51
N LEU A 226 -19.70 1.03 11.37
CA LEU A 226 -20.05 0.40 10.10
C LEU A 226 -20.37 1.45 9.02
N LEU A 227 -21.17 2.46 9.36
CA LEU A 227 -21.49 3.55 8.43
C LEU A 227 -20.25 4.35 8.06
N THR A 228 -19.37 4.65 9.01
CA THR A 228 -18.07 5.28 8.74
C THR A 228 -17.21 4.43 7.80
N GLY A 229 -17.18 3.10 7.98
CA GLY A 229 -16.53 2.16 7.08
C GLY A 229 -17.10 2.15 5.67
N ALA A 230 -18.42 2.22 5.53
CA ALA A 230 -19.07 2.29 4.23
C ALA A 230 -18.77 3.62 3.50
N VAL A 231 -18.83 4.74 4.20
CA VAL A 231 -18.47 6.07 3.66
C VAL A 231 -17.00 6.09 3.23
N TYR A 232 -16.11 5.53 4.04
CA TYR A 232 -14.70 5.38 3.71
C TYR A 232 -14.46 4.60 2.41
N LEU A 233 -15.15 3.46 2.25
CA LEU A 233 -15.04 2.64 1.03
C LEU A 233 -15.53 3.39 -0.20
N LEU A 234 -16.66 4.08 -0.11
CA LEU A 234 -17.21 4.88 -1.21
C LEU A 234 -16.27 6.03 -1.60
N ALA A 235 -15.67 6.72 -0.63
CA ALA A 235 -14.68 7.76 -0.88
C ALA A 235 -13.44 7.20 -1.59
N THR A 236 -12.97 6.02 -1.16
CA THR A 236 -11.82 5.36 -1.79
C THR A 236 -12.13 4.90 -3.21
N MET A 237 -13.33 4.38 -3.46
CA MET A 237 -13.79 4.02 -4.82
C MET A 237 -13.88 5.25 -5.72
N ALA A 238 -14.43 6.36 -5.20
CA ALA A 238 -14.49 7.62 -5.94
C ALA A 238 -13.09 8.13 -6.29
N LEU A 239 -12.15 8.16 -5.33
CA LEU A 239 -10.76 8.57 -5.59
C LEU A 239 -10.07 7.68 -6.63
N ASN A 240 -10.27 6.36 -6.56
CA ASN A 240 -9.71 5.46 -7.57
C ASN A 240 -10.36 5.63 -8.94
N HIS A 241 -11.66 5.96 -9.01
CA HIS A 241 -12.33 6.26 -10.26
C HIS A 241 -11.85 7.59 -10.88
N PHE A 242 -11.50 8.57 -10.05
CA PHE A 242 -11.02 9.87 -10.51
C PHE A 242 -9.52 9.92 -10.80
N LYS A 243 -8.74 8.86 -10.50
CA LYS A 243 -7.33 8.78 -10.90
C LYS A 243 -7.22 8.93 -12.42
N GLN A 244 -6.56 9.99 -12.84
CA GLN A 244 -6.28 10.30 -14.24
C GLN A 244 -4.77 10.25 -14.45
N ASP A 245 -4.35 9.45 -15.42
CA ASP A 245 -3.01 9.48 -15.97
C ASP A 245 -2.79 10.80 -16.73
N SER A 246 -1.55 11.08 -17.14
CA SER A 246 -1.23 12.32 -17.85
C SER A 246 -2.08 12.52 -19.11
N ILE A 247 -2.40 11.44 -19.83
CA ILE A 247 -3.29 11.46 -21.02
C ILE A 247 -4.74 11.78 -20.62
N GLY A 248 -5.28 11.10 -19.61
CA GLY A 248 -6.63 11.34 -19.12
C GLY A 248 -6.83 12.78 -18.62
N TRP A 249 -5.81 13.33 -17.94
CA TRP A 249 -5.81 14.73 -17.52
C TRP A 249 -5.78 15.68 -18.73
N TRP A 250 -4.94 15.40 -19.73
CA TRP A 250 -4.90 16.17 -20.96
C TRP A 250 -6.25 16.12 -21.70
N LEU A 251 -6.88 14.94 -21.83
CA LEU A 251 -8.20 14.77 -22.43
C LEU A 251 -9.30 15.53 -21.67
N ARG A 252 -9.20 15.64 -20.35
CA ARG A 252 -10.13 16.44 -19.54
C ARG A 252 -9.97 17.95 -19.76
N LYS A 253 -8.77 18.40 -20.13
CA LYS A 253 -8.46 19.82 -20.39
C LYS A 253 -8.50 20.22 -21.86
N CYS A 254 -8.49 19.27 -22.79
CA CYS A 254 -8.40 19.58 -24.21
C CYS A 254 -9.61 20.38 -24.70
N SER A 255 -9.43 21.04 -25.83
CA SER A 255 -10.45 21.88 -26.47
C SER A 255 -11.76 21.13 -26.78
N TRP A 256 -11.69 19.81 -26.98
CA TRP A 256 -12.82 18.90 -27.22
C TRP A 256 -13.46 18.32 -25.94
N SER A 257 -12.90 18.59 -24.76
CA SER A 257 -13.37 18.03 -23.50
C SER A 257 -14.81 18.43 -23.19
N LYS A 258 -15.60 17.57 -22.56
CA LYS A 258 -16.93 17.98 -22.05
C LYS A 258 -16.84 18.88 -20.81
N SER A 259 -15.73 18.83 -20.08
CA SER A 259 -15.53 19.58 -18.83
C SER A 259 -15.03 21.01 -19.11
N ILE A 260 -15.96 21.91 -19.48
CA ILE A 260 -15.66 23.28 -19.91
C ILE A 260 -14.82 24.08 -18.89
N GLU A 261 -15.03 23.84 -17.61
CA GLU A 261 -14.38 24.55 -16.49
C GLU A 261 -12.87 24.28 -16.39
N TYR A 262 -12.40 23.13 -16.89
CA TYR A 262 -11.00 22.74 -16.82
C TYR A 262 -10.26 22.94 -18.16
N ARG A 263 -10.94 23.42 -19.20
CA ARG A 263 -10.33 23.51 -20.54
C ARG A 263 -9.17 24.49 -20.60
N TYR A 264 -8.20 24.20 -21.46
CA TYR A 264 -7.25 25.21 -21.90
C TYR A 264 -7.99 26.42 -22.50
N SER A 265 -7.40 27.61 -22.31
CA SER A 265 -7.94 28.84 -22.87
C SER A 265 -8.06 28.75 -24.40
N THR A 266 -9.13 29.30 -24.97
CA THR A 266 -9.32 29.39 -26.43
C THR A 266 -8.40 30.40 -27.11
N SER A 267 -7.62 31.17 -26.34
CA SER A 267 -6.60 32.08 -26.85
C SER A 267 -5.47 31.33 -27.59
N LYS A 268 -4.74 32.02 -28.47
CA LYS A 268 -3.56 31.46 -29.16
C LYS A 268 -2.54 30.85 -28.17
N LYS A 269 -2.39 31.46 -26.99
CA LYS A 269 -1.52 30.97 -25.93
C LYS A 269 -2.04 29.65 -25.34
N GLY A 270 -3.33 29.56 -25.04
CA GLY A 270 -3.91 28.32 -24.51
C GLY A 270 -3.88 27.15 -25.49
N GLN A 271 -4.09 27.41 -26.79
CA GLN A 271 -3.92 26.38 -27.83
C GLN A 271 -2.48 25.88 -27.94
N LEU A 272 -1.50 26.78 -27.75
CA LEU A 272 -0.10 26.42 -27.73
C LEU A 272 0.23 25.57 -26.48
N GLU A 273 -0.28 25.94 -25.31
CA GLU A 273 -0.15 25.18 -24.07
C GLU A 273 -0.77 23.77 -24.18
N GLU A 274 -1.95 23.64 -24.79
CA GLU A 274 -2.60 22.34 -25.05
C GLU A 274 -1.72 21.41 -25.91
N LYS A 275 -1.15 21.94 -27.00
CA LYS A 275 -0.26 21.19 -27.90
C LYS A 275 1.05 20.82 -27.22
N PHE A 276 1.65 21.74 -26.47
CA PHE A 276 2.86 21.46 -25.70
C PHE A 276 2.63 20.42 -24.62
N ALA A 277 1.49 20.44 -23.93
CA ALA A 277 1.17 19.43 -22.93
C ALA A 277 1.08 18.03 -23.56
N LEU A 278 0.43 17.89 -24.72
CA LEU A 278 0.38 16.62 -25.45
C LEU A 278 1.76 16.18 -25.92
N LEU A 279 2.55 17.09 -26.50
CA LEU A 279 3.91 16.80 -26.95
C LEU A 279 4.79 16.33 -25.78
N THR A 280 4.68 16.98 -24.62
CA THR A 280 5.39 16.58 -23.41
C THR A 280 5.01 15.16 -22.99
N ILE A 281 3.73 14.80 -23.06
CA ILE A 281 3.29 13.42 -22.78
C ILE A 281 3.87 12.43 -23.78
N GLN A 282 3.86 12.75 -25.08
CA GLN A 282 4.41 11.88 -26.12
C GLN A 282 5.93 11.70 -26.00
N LEU A 283 6.63 12.69 -25.45
CA LEU A 283 8.06 12.65 -25.21
C LEU A 283 8.45 11.94 -23.91
N SER A 284 7.48 11.49 -23.09
CA SER A 284 7.74 10.73 -21.87
C SER A 284 8.45 9.41 -22.23
N PRO A 285 9.64 9.15 -21.67
CA PRO A 285 10.29 7.87 -21.86
C PRO A 285 9.55 6.79 -21.08
N GLN A 286 9.74 5.54 -21.50
CA GLN A 286 9.27 4.37 -20.75
C GLN A 286 10.46 3.66 -20.12
N ILE A 287 10.32 3.24 -18.87
CA ILE A 287 11.39 2.60 -18.13
C ILE A 287 11.01 1.18 -17.79
N TYR A 288 11.96 0.28 -17.98
CA TYR A 288 11.91 -1.08 -17.48
C TYR A 288 13.14 -1.35 -16.62
N VAL A 289 12.93 -1.73 -15.36
CA VAL A 289 14.02 -2.10 -14.44
C VAL A 289 13.80 -3.51 -13.95
N LYS A 290 14.86 -4.31 -13.90
CA LYS A 290 14.83 -5.66 -13.36
C LYS A 290 16.03 -5.90 -12.45
N SER A 291 15.77 -6.32 -11.22
CA SER A 291 16.80 -6.67 -10.25
C SER A 291 17.58 -7.91 -10.71
N THR A 292 18.89 -7.89 -10.51
CA THR A 292 19.77 -9.04 -10.72
C THR A 292 20.17 -9.66 -9.39
N THR A 293 20.04 -10.98 -9.28
CA THR A 293 20.32 -11.76 -8.06
C THR A 293 21.43 -12.78 -8.27
N ARG A 294 22.21 -13.01 -7.22
CA ARG A 294 23.24 -14.05 -7.12
C ARG A 294 22.92 -14.94 -5.93
N ASP A 295 23.13 -16.24 -6.10
CA ASP A 295 22.98 -17.21 -5.03
C ASP A 295 24.03 -17.00 -3.94
N GLU A 296 23.58 -16.78 -2.70
CA GLU A 296 24.42 -16.78 -1.51
C GLU A 296 24.03 -17.94 -0.59
N SER A 297 25.04 -18.66 -0.08
CA SER A 297 24.83 -19.72 0.90
C SER A 297 24.61 -19.11 2.29
N ARG A 298 23.46 -19.39 2.92
CA ARG A 298 23.17 -19.00 4.29
C ARG A 298 23.22 -20.20 5.23
N TYR A 299 23.83 -20.01 6.38
CA TYR A 299 23.98 -21.03 7.41
C TYR A 299 22.75 -21.05 8.32
N LEU A 300 22.10 -22.21 8.45
CA LEU A 300 20.91 -22.41 9.30
C LEU A 300 21.23 -22.89 10.73
N GLY A 301 22.50 -23.11 11.05
CA GLY A 301 22.89 -23.86 12.24
C GLY A 301 22.88 -25.37 11.98
N LYS A 302 23.70 -26.12 12.74
CA LYS A 302 23.89 -27.59 12.64
C LYS A 302 24.51 -28.12 11.32
N GLY A 303 25.29 -27.31 10.60
CA GLY A 303 26.00 -27.77 9.40
C GLY A 303 25.21 -27.67 8.09
N ASP A 304 23.94 -27.27 8.15
CA ASP A 304 23.09 -27.13 6.97
C ASP A 304 23.22 -25.72 6.35
N TYR A 305 23.38 -25.71 5.02
CA TYR A 305 23.41 -24.51 4.19
C TYR A 305 22.25 -24.55 3.20
N TYR A 306 21.66 -23.38 2.94
CA TYR A 306 20.68 -23.22 1.87
C TYR A 306 21.07 -22.03 1.00
N SER A 307 20.81 -22.15 -0.31
CA SER A 307 21.04 -21.08 -1.27
C SER A 307 19.88 -20.11 -1.26
N VAL A 308 20.18 -18.82 -1.18
CA VAL A 308 19.18 -17.75 -1.22
C VAL A 308 19.58 -16.76 -2.32
N PRO A 309 18.67 -16.40 -3.24
CA PRO A 309 18.96 -15.36 -4.21
C PRO A 309 19.08 -14.03 -3.48
N VAL A 310 20.21 -13.35 -3.63
CA VAL A 310 20.49 -12.04 -3.04
C VAL A 310 20.73 -11.03 -4.15
N GLN A 311 20.06 -9.89 -4.07
CA GLN A 311 20.24 -8.78 -5.01
C GLN A 311 21.69 -8.29 -4.99
N TYR A 312 22.25 -8.02 -6.17
CA TYR A 312 23.57 -7.42 -6.31
C TYR A 312 23.62 -6.32 -7.40
N GLY A 313 22.50 -6.06 -8.06
CA GLY A 313 22.41 -5.05 -9.12
C GLY A 313 21.03 -4.99 -9.75
N ALA A 314 20.91 -4.21 -10.82
CA ALA A 314 19.73 -4.17 -11.67
C ALA A 314 20.09 -3.85 -13.12
N GLY A 315 19.42 -4.50 -14.06
CA GLY A 315 19.34 -4.06 -15.44
C GLY A 315 18.31 -2.93 -15.58
N VAL A 316 18.61 -1.94 -16.41
CA VAL A 316 17.76 -0.78 -16.66
C VAL A 316 17.66 -0.58 -18.16
N GLN A 317 16.44 -0.46 -18.68
CA GLN A 317 16.15 -0.06 -20.04
C GLN A 317 15.32 1.23 -20.02
N ILE A 318 15.74 2.21 -20.81
CA ILE A 318 14.99 3.44 -21.04
C ILE A 318 14.64 3.51 -22.51
N LEU A 319 13.36 3.35 -22.82
CA LEU A 319 12.83 3.57 -24.16
C LEU A 319 12.64 5.06 -24.39
N LEU A 320 13.42 5.60 -25.30
CA LEU A 320 13.48 7.00 -25.67
C LEU A 320 12.73 7.20 -27.00
N PRO A 321 11.77 8.14 -27.09
CA PRO A 321 11.02 8.39 -28.31
C PRO A 321 11.90 8.83 -29.48
N SER A 322 11.58 8.44 -30.71
CA SER A 322 12.40 8.81 -31.89
C SER A 322 12.57 10.32 -32.10
N ALA A 323 11.61 11.12 -31.63
CA ALA A 323 11.62 12.57 -31.73
C ALA A 323 12.77 13.27 -30.95
N ILE A 324 13.49 12.54 -30.09
CA ILE A 324 14.65 13.11 -29.36
C ILE A 324 16.01 12.80 -29.99
N ARG A 325 16.04 12.17 -31.16
CA ARG A 325 17.28 11.96 -31.91
C ARG A 325 17.94 13.30 -32.28
N GLY A 326 19.27 13.32 -32.26
CA GLY A 326 20.05 14.55 -32.41
C GLY A 326 20.00 15.50 -31.20
N GLN A 327 19.35 15.12 -30.10
CA GLN A 327 19.27 15.92 -28.88
C GLN A 327 20.17 15.36 -27.77
N THR A 328 20.51 16.23 -26.84
CA THR A 328 21.19 15.87 -25.60
C THR A 328 20.16 15.56 -24.51
N VAL A 329 20.27 14.41 -23.87
CA VAL A 329 19.40 14.02 -22.75
C VAL A 329 20.18 14.14 -21.45
N HIS A 330 19.58 14.80 -20.48
CA HIS A 330 20.14 14.88 -19.14
C HIS A 330 19.38 13.97 -18.19
N PHE A 331 20.10 13.34 -17.29
CA PHE A 331 19.51 12.44 -16.31
C PHE A 331 20.24 12.46 -14.99
N THR A 332 19.51 12.07 -13.96
CA THR A 332 20.01 11.84 -12.61
C THR A 332 19.49 10.48 -12.17
N ILE A 333 20.38 9.68 -11.59
CA ILE A 333 20.04 8.35 -11.10
C ILE A 333 20.59 8.16 -9.69
N ILE A 334 19.73 7.65 -8.80
CA ILE A 334 20.11 7.28 -7.44
C ILE A 334 19.43 5.96 -7.06
N SER A 335 20.10 5.19 -6.23
CA SER A 335 19.49 4.08 -5.50
C SER A 335 19.04 4.57 -4.14
N SER A 336 17.89 4.09 -3.68
CA SER A 336 17.36 4.41 -2.38
C SER A 336 16.77 3.19 -1.69
N LYS A 337 16.69 3.28 -0.36
CA LYS A 337 16.13 2.24 0.49
C LYS A 337 15.10 2.83 1.41
N ARG A 338 14.20 1.97 1.87
CA ARG A 338 13.29 2.34 2.94
C ARG A 338 13.59 1.48 4.17
N PRO A 339 14.22 2.04 5.22
CA PRO A 339 14.66 1.26 6.37
C PRO A 339 13.55 0.43 7.02
N TRP A 340 12.34 1.01 7.12
CA TRP A 340 11.10 0.34 7.53
C TRP A 340 9.88 0.92 6.83
N ALA A 341 8.78 0.15 6.74
CA ALA A 341 7.57 0.53 6.00
C ALA A 341 6.99 1.92 6.35
N VAL A 342 7.25 2.41 7.56
CA VAL A 342 6.74 3.69 8.10
C VAL A 342 7.73 4.85 8.02
N LEU A 343 8.99 4.59 7.68
CA LEU A 343 10.04 5.59 7.60
C LEU A 343 10.14 6.16 6.17
N PRO A 344 10.56 7.42 6.02
CA PRO A 344 10.82 8.00 4.71
C PRO A 344 11.90 7.21 3.95
N VAL A 345 11.87 7.30 2.62
CA VAL A 345 12.94 6.72 1.80
C VAL A 345 14.21 7.51 2.02
N GLU A 346 15.32 6.79 2.14
CA GLU A 346 16.66 7.31 2.32
C GLU A 346 17.51 6.94 1.12
N LYS A 347 18.27 7.90 0.59
CA LYS A 347 19.23 7.65 -0.47
C LYS A 347 20.34 6.73 0.03
N ILE A 348 20.72 5.76 -0.79
CA ILE A 348 21.94 5.00 -0.60
C ILE A 348 23.06 5.74 -1.32
N ASP A 349 24.13 6.08 -0.60
CA ASP A 349 25.33 6.69 -1.16
C ASP A 349 26.24 5.65 -1.84
N PHE A 350 25.69 4.96 -2.83
CA PHE A 350 26.40 3.98 -3.65
C PHE A 350 26.59 4.54 -5.08
N PRO A 351 27.78 4.39 -5.69
CA PRO A 351 28.10 5.01 -6.98
C PRO A 351 27.44 4.28 -8.15
N VAL A 352 26.19 4.64 -8.44
CA VAL A 352 25.42 4.09 -9.57
C VAL A 352 25.64 4.86 -10.88
N GLN A 353 26.15 6.09 -10.80
CA GLN A 353 26.22 7.01 -11.95
C GLN A 353 27.26 6.61 -13.00
N GLU A 354 28.46 6.24 -12.56
CA GLU A 354 29.54 5.83 -13.46
C GLU A 354 29.22 4.52 -14.19
N PRO A 355 28.76 3.44 -13.52
CA PRO A 355 28.30 2.23 -14.20
C PRO A 355 27.16 2.48 -15.19
N PHE A 356 26.25 3.41 -14.89
CA PHE A 356 25.12 3.73 -15.77
C PHE A 356 25.59 4.12 -17.17
N LEU A 357 26.60 4.99 -17.26
CA LEU A 357 27.19 5.43 -18.52
C LEU A 357 28.17 4.41 -19.10
N ALA A 358 29.10 3.91 -18.28
CA ALA A 358 30.21 3.08 -18.76
C ALA A 358 29.76 1.72 -19.32
N ARG A 359 28.60 1.21 -18.88
CA ARG A 359 28.02 -0.08 -19.30
C ARG A 359 26.82 0.06 -20.21
N GLY A 360 26.43 1.30 -20.53
CA GLY A 360 25.22 1.53 -21.29
C GLY A 360 25.42 1.33 -22.79
N GLN A 361 24.41 0.77 -23.44
CA GLN A 361 24.41 0.46 -24.86
C GLN A 361 23.07 0.84 -25.49
N PHE A 362 23.11 1.30 -26.73
CA PHE A 362 21.89 1.49 -27.52
C PHE A 362 21.40 0.16 -28.09
N LYS A 363 20.11 -0.13 -27.91
CA LYS A 363 19.42 -1.31 -28.45
C LYS A 363 18.19 -0.88 -29.27
N LYS A 364 17.72 -1.77 -30.14
CA LYS A 364 16.49 -1.59 -30.94
C LYS A 364 15.25 -1.67 -30.06
N ALA A 365 14.18 -0.95 -30.42
CA ALA A 365 12.93 -0.94 -29.67
C ALA A 365 12.34 -2.33 -29.38
N ASP A 366 12.54 -3.30 -30.27
CA ASP A 366 12.04 -4.68 -30.13
C ASP A 366 12.60 -5.43 -28.92
N SER A 367 13.74 -5.00 -28.37
CA SER A 367 14.33 -5.65 -27.18
C SER A 367 13.82 -5.09 -25.85
N PHE A 368 12.85 -4.16 -25.88
CA PHE A 368 12.30 -3.57 -24.67
C PHE A 368 11.55 -4.60 -23.83
N GLY A 369 11.80 -4.60 -22.52
CA GLY A 369 11.24 -5.57 -21.58
C GLY A 369 12.07 -6.85 -21.40
N VAL A 370 13.17 -7.01 -22.15
CA VAL A 370 14.00 -8.21 -22.08
C VAL A 370 15.32 -7.90 -21.38
N LEU A 371 15.40 -8.20 -20.08
CA LEU A 371 16.62 -8.08 -19.28
C LEU A 371 17.06 -9.43 -18.70
N PHE A 372 18.36 -9.71 -18.81
CA PHE A 372 18.98 -10.93 -18.29
C PHE A 372 19.49 -10.74 -16.86
N ASN A 373 19.59 -11.85 -16.11
CA ASN A 373 20.12 -11.86 -14.74
C ASN A 373 21.66 -11.87 -14.71
N GLN A 374 22.29 -11.06 -15.56
CA GLN A 374 23.74 -10.97 -15.69
C GLN A 374 24.13 -9.50 -15.89
N PRO A 375 25.32 -9.08 -15.42
CA PRO A 375 25.80 -7.74 -15.69
C PRO A 375 26.00 -7.54 -17.18
N ALA A 376 25.54 -6.42 -17.72
CA ALA A 376 25.99 -5.97 -19.02
C ALA A 376 27.51 -5.78 -18.98
N GLY A 377 28.21 -6.25 -20.02
CA GLY A 377 29.64 -5.98 -20.22
C GLY A 377 29.88 -4.47 -20.36
N ASN A 378 31.14 -4.03 -20.23
CA ASN A 378 31.41 -2.62 -20.42
C ASN A 378 31.20 -2.22 -21.89
N ALA A 379 30.67 -1.02 -22.14
CA ALA A 379 30.38 -0.57 -23.49
C ALA A 379 31.62 -0.49 -24.38
N TYR A 380 32.80 -0.27 -23.78
CA TYR A 380 34.10 -0.25 -24.48
C TYR A 380 34.65 -1.63 -24.82
N GLU A 381 34.17 -2.70 -24.17
CA GLU A 381 34.57 -4.08 -24.45
C GLU A 381 33.77 -4.67 -25.62
N ASP A 382 32.57 -4.14 -25.85
CA ASP A 382 31.75 -4.43 -27.02
C ASP A 382 32.23 -3.58 -28.20
N LEU A 383 33.24 -4.09 -28.92
CA LEU A 383 33.81 -3.46 -30.10
C LEU A 383 32.84 -3.41 -31.29
N THR A 384 31.63 -3.96 -31.16
CA THR A 384 30.55 -3.65 -32.08
C THR A 384 30.03 -2.26 -31.71
N PHE A 385 30.53 -1.24 -32.40
CA PHE A 385 29.89 0.08 -32.45
C PHE A 385 28.38 -0.14 -32.46
N PRO A 386 27.58 0.50 -31.56
CA PRO A 386 26.16 0.25 -31.60
C PRO A 386 25.68 0.66 -33.00
N LEU A 387 25.20 -0.31 -33.77
CA LEU A 387 24.38 -0.03 -34.94
C LEU A 387 23.20 0.72 -34.36
N MET A 388 23.29 2.06 -34.37
CA MET A 388 22.17 2.91 -34.00
C MET A 388 20.96 2.34 -34.72
N PRO A 389 19.85 2.08 -33.99
CA PRO A 389 18.64 1.58 -34.62
C PRO A 389 18.27 2.50 -35.80
N PRO A 390 17.59 1.99 -36.84
CA PRO A 390 17.24 2.76 -38.03
C PRO A 390 16.67 4.15 -37.69
N GLU A 391 16.98 5.14 -38.53
CA GLU A 391 16.45 6.50 -38.38
C GLU A 391 14.92 6.49 -38.25
N GLY A 392 14.40 7.31 -37.33
CA GLY A 392 12.96 7.43 -37.08
C GLY A 392 12.37 6.40 -36.11
N GLU A 393 13.12 5.35 -35.72
CA GLU A 393 12.70 4.42 -34.67
C GLU A 393 13.08 4.91 -33.28
N SER A 394 12.26 4.55 -32.29
CA SER A 394 12.57 4.76 -30.88
C SER A 394 13.78 3.91 -30.48
N ILE A 395 14.58 4.39 -29.54
CA ILE A 395 15.81 3.73 -29.13
C ILE A 395 15.73 3.32 -27.67
N ILE A 396 16.45 2.26 -27.32
CA ILE A 396 16.57 1.84 -25.93
C ILE A 396 17.98 2.15 -25.47
N TRP A 397 18.10 2.86 -24.35
CA TRP A 397 19.31 2.86 -23.57
C TRP A 397 19.25 1.72 -22.54
N GLU A 398 20.07 0.69 -22.72
CA GLU A 398 20.16 -0.46 -21.83
C GLU A 398 21.46 -0.39 -21.04
N THR A 399 21.39 -0.54 -19.71
CA THR A 399 22.57 -0.54 -18.83
C THR A 399 22.39 -1.48 -17.65
N TRP A 400 23.47 -1.76 -16.92
CA TRP A 400 23.44 -2.51 -15.68
C TRP A 400 24.13 -1.75 -14.56
N LEU A 401 23.50 -1.74 -13.39
CA LEU A 401 23.95 -1.01 -12.21
C LEU A 401 24.25 -1.97 -11.06
N PRO A 402 25.41 -1.85 -10.40
CA PRO A 402 25.61 -2.48 -9.11
C PRO A 402 24.72 -1.78 -8.07
N LEU A 403 24.07 -2.56 -7.20
CA LEU A 403 23.17 -2.06 -6.16
C LEU A 403 23.46 -2.75 -4.83
N GLU A 404 23.25 -2.04 -3.73
CA GLU A 404 23.29 -2.65 -2.41
C GLU A 404 22.14 -3.65 -2.21
N LYS A 405 22.36 -4.58 -1.27
CA LYS A 405 21.43 -5.69 -0.99
C LYS A 405 20.08 -5.22 -0.45
N ASP A 406 20.04 -4.06 0.22
CA ASP A 406 18.86 -3.44 0.80
C ASP A 406 18.27 -2.31 -0.06
N ALA A 407 18.85 -2.05 -1.24
CA ALA A 407 18.27 -1.10 -2.19
C ALA A 407 16.86 -1.55 -2.59
N THR A 408 15.89 -0.65 -2.43
CA THR A 408 14.47 -0.92 -2.66
C THR A 408 13.96 -0.23 -3.92
N TYR A 409 14.48 0.98 -4.20
CA TYR A 409 14.06 1.78 -5.34
C TYR A 409 15.26 2.27 -6.15
N LEU A 410 14.99 2.44 -7.44
CA LEU A 410 15.81 3.21 -8.36
C LEU A 410 15.02 4.47 -8.74
N GLU A 411 15.59 5.62 -8.43
CA GLU A 411 14.98 6.92 -8.73
C GLU A 411 15.72 7.53 -9.92
N LEU A 412 14.99 7.75 -11.01
CA LEU A 412 15.48 8.40 -12.22
C LEU A 412 14.74 9.71 -12.43
N LYS A 413 15.51 10.75 -12.73
CA LYS A 413 15.01 12.00 -13.30
C LYS A 413 15.61 12.18 -14.69
N LEU A 414 14.80 12.55 -15.67
CA LEU A 414 15.21 12.76 -17.05
C LEU A 414 14.62 14.07 -17.59
N TRP A 415 15.40 14.87 -18.29
CA TRP A 415 14.90 16.08 -18.95
C TRP A 415 15.60 16.33 -20.27
N TYR A 416 14.84 16.96 -21.17
CA TYR A 416 15.31 17.39 -22.48
C TYR A 416 15.68 18.87 -22.48
N PRO A 417 16.40 19.35 -23.51
CA PRO A 417 16.72 20.76 -23.62
C PRO A 417 15.47 21.62 -23.82
N ASP A 418 15.52 22.89 -23.38
CA ASP A 418 14.40 23.84 -23.50
C ASP A 418 13.97 24.13 -24.94
N SER A 419 14.83 23.80 -25.92
CA SER A 419 14.51 23.86 -27.35
C SER A 419 13.42 22.87 -27.75
N LEU A 420 13.34 21.71 -27.08
CA LEU A 420 12.38 20.65 -27.39
C LEU A 420 11.12 20.75 -26.51
N VAL A 421 11.30 20.96 -25.20
CA VAL A 421 10.22 21.11 -24.23
C VAL A 421 10.57 22.29 -23.34
N LYS A 422 9.81 23.40 -23.45
CA LYS A 422 9.96 24.52 -22.52
C LYS A 422 9.49 24.07 -21.14
N SER A 423 10.43 23.74 -20.27
CA SER A 423 10.10 23.52 -18.87
C SER A 423 9.79 24.89 -18.27
N GLY A 424 8.51 25.24 -18.17
CA GLY A 424 8.06 26.50 -17.56
C GLY A 424 8.51 26.71 -16.11
N GLN A 425 9.24 25.74 -15.54
CA GLN A 425 9.96 25.83 -14.28
C GLN A 425 11.34 25.14 -14.44
N PRO A 426 12.44 25.75 -13.97
CA PRO A 426 13.71 25.04 -13.89
C PRO A 426 13.50 23.76 -13.05
N ASN A 427 14.08 22.63 -13.47
CA ASN A 427 14.01 21.32 -12.80
C ASN A 427 12.73 20.45 -12.95
N LYS A 428 11.76 20.80 -13.81
CA LYS A 428 10.67 19.86 -14.18
C LYS A 428 11.08 18.97 -15.35
N GLY A 429 11.60 17.79 -15.04
CA GLY A 429 11.80 16.67 -15.95
C GLY A 429 10.84 15.52 -15.64
N TYR A 430 10.89 14.47 -16.46
CA TYR A 430 10.22 13.20 -16.20
C TYR A 430 10.85 12.54 -14.97
N ARG A 431 10.02 12.09 -14.04
CA ARG A 431 10.45 11.46 -12.79
C ARG A 431 9.92 10.04 -12.72
N PHE A 432 10.77 9.15 -12.26
CA PHE A 432 10.47 7.74 -12.15
C PHE A 432 11.03 7.22 -10.85
N GLN A 433 10.17 6.70 -9.99
CA GLN A 433 10.57 5.86 -8.87
C GLN A 433 10.20 4.43 -9.22
N VAL A 434 11.21 3.63 -9.54
CA VAL A 434 11.02 2.24 -9.94
C VAL A 434 11.43 1.35 -8.79
N GLU A 435 10.48 0.62 -8.26
CA GLU A 435 10.75 -0.41 -7.27
C GLU A 435 11.49 -1.58 -7.90
N LEU A 436 12.54 -2.03 -7.23
CA LEU A 436 13.40 -3.09 -7.71
C LEU A 436 12.71 -4.44 -7.55
N SER A 437 12.60 -5.18 -8.65
CA SER A 437 11.95 -6.49 -8.65
C SER A 437 12.64 -7.50 -9.54
N HIS A 438 12.61 -8.78 -9.13
CA HIS A 438 13.15 -9.90 -9.90
C HIS A 438 12.39 -10.17 -11.21
N LYS A 439 11.08 -9.86 -11.28
CA LYS A 439 10.29 -9.96 -12.54
C LYS A 439 10.48 -8.76 -13.45
N GLY A 440 10.96 -7.67 -12.86
CA GLY A 440 11.10 -6.37 -13.48
C GLY A 440 9.78 -5.60 -13.54
N LYS A 441 9.88 -4.27 -13.58
CA LYS A 441 8.77 -3.34 -13.47
C LYS A 441 8.81 -2.33 -14.62
N PHE A 442 7.66 -2.13 -15.26
CA PHE A 442 7.47 -1.10 -16.27
C PHE A 442 6.89 0.16 -15.64
N VAL A 443 7.43 1.33 -16.01
CA VAL A 443 6.88 2.63 -15.66
C VAL A 443 6.80 3.48 -16.92
N ILE A 444 5.58 3.94 -17.25
CA ILE A 444 5.26 4.56 -18.55
C ILE A 444 4.94 6.07 -18.39
N ASP A 445 4.44 6.51 -17.24
CA ASP A 445 4.04 7.91 -17.02
C ASP A 445 5.01 8.63 -16.08
N GLY A 446 6.05 9.23 -16.65
CA GLY A 446 7.03 10.05 -15.91
C GLY A 446 6.58 11.47 -15.61
N LEU A 447 5.38 11.87 -16.05
CA LEU A 447 4.79 13.19 -15.83
C LEU A 447 3.75 13.19 -14.71
N SER A 448 3.22 12.02 -14.36
CA SER A 448 2.47 11.83 -13.13
C SER A 448 3.32 12.32 -11.95
N ASP A 449 2.72 13.03 -10.99
CA ASP A 449 3.39 13.60 -9.80
C ASP A 449 3.85 12.49 -8.83
N SER A 450 4.62 11.52 -9.33
CA SER A 450 5.53 10.73 -8.53
C SER A 450 6.61 11.68 -8.03
N GLU A 451 6.36 12.27 -6.86
CA GLU A 451 7.45 12.84 -6.09
C GLU A 451 8.44 11.72 -5.83
N LEU A 452 9.68 11.93 -6.27
CA LEU A 452 10.80 11.13 -5.81
C LEU A 452 10.82 11.29 -4.29
N GLU A 453 10.62 10.19 -3.57
CA GLU A 453 10.46 10.23 -2.11
C GLU A 453 11.71 10.75 -1.40
N THR A 454 12.84 10.82 -2.12
CA THR A 454 14.04 11.53 -1.66
C THR A 454 14.18 12.93 -2.29
N LYS A 455 14.29 13.96 -1.43
CA LYS A 455 14.70 15.31 -1.85
C LYS A 455 16.15 15.35 -2.38
N SER A 456 16.93 14.30 -2.15
CA SER A 456 18.33 14.19 -2.58
C SER A 456 18.52 14.02 -4.09
N SER A 457 17.49 13.63 -4.85
CA SER A 457 17.59 13.58 -6.31
C SER A 457 17.84 14.97 -6.92
N GLU A 458 17.50 16.06 -6.24
CA GLU A 458 17.75 17.42 -6.75
C GLU A 458 19.22 17.85 -6.66
N GLN A 459 20.03 17.14 -5.87
CA GLN A 459 21.46 17.43 -5.63
C GLN A 459 22.40 16.37 -6.21
N ALA A 460 21.87 15.35 -6.87
CA ALA A 460 22.68 14.29 -7.45
C ALA A 460 23.32 14.74 -8.78
N ASN A 461 24.49 14.19 -9.08
CA ASN A 461 25.27 14.56 -10.27
C ASN A 461 24.45 14.37 -11.55
N VAL A 462 24.48 15.38 -12.39
CA VAL A 462 23.83 15.36 -13.71
C VAL A 462 24.71 14.58 -14.67
N LEU A 463 24.10 13.62 -15.33
CA LEU A 463 24.70 12.83 -16.40
C LEU A 463 24.12 13.27 -17.73
N THR A 464 24.92 13.12 -18.78
CA THR A 464 24.60 13.59 -20.12
C THR A 464 24.76 12.45 -21.10
N LEU A 465 23.74 12.22 -21.92
CA LEU A 465 23.73 11.23 -22.99
C LEU A 465 23.45 11.96 -24.30
N GLU A 466 24.36 11.82 -25.26
CA GLU A 466 24.18 12.33 -26.61
C GLU A 466 23.52 11.26 -27.48
N ILE A 467 22.42 11.63 -28.13
CA ILE A 467 21.70 10.74 -29.03
C ILE A 467 22.00 11.20 -30.45
N THR A 468 22.69 10.37 -31.22
CA THR A 468 22.94 10.67 -32.64
C THR A 468 21.63 10.63 -33.44
N GLU A 469 21.63 11.29 -34.61
CA GLU A 469 20.49 11.26 -35.54
C GLU A 469 20.13 9.83 -35.97
#